data_AF-F3NB81-F1
#
_entry.id   AF-F3NB81-F1
#
_cell.length_a   1.000
_cell.length_b   1.000
_cell.length_c   1.000
_cell.angle_alpha   90.00
_cell.angle_beta   90.00
_cell.angle_gamma   90.00
#
_symmetry.space_group_name_H-M   'P 1'
#
loop_
_entity.id
_entity.type
_entity.pdbx_description
1 polymer ?
#
loop_
_entity_poly.entity_id
_entity_poly.type
_entity_poly.pdbx_seq_one_letter_code
_entity_poly.pdbx_strand_id
1 'polypeptide(L)'
;MMAVAVLSISATAPLTAAASAPALAMAFWRNALGFTTLGPFLLVLRRREAVRVARGERGLLRREQWRPLAFGFLAATSLALHFAAFMTSTRMTSVAMSTALVATQPVWQALIAAGQGVRVSRRTWAGLTLAVVGAVAAAGLDIKSGGTALMGDLLALAGAVAQAAYTALSQKARADVSTPLFSTFSSLVCGLELLAICLLSGTPLTGLDRSTQLSLLGLLLLPQLLGLGSMNFALGRTSATTMSVLLLLETPVAALAAWWLMGQSIEAAAMPGLLLIIVGVTVVVTSGNQEQGAPLRSRHREESSPYPGYAPYPPHLPSTNGAPTAGEWEYSLPARALVDDWPTPPRPQPLGNRAGWDPRVDWAGLDEYDSPTITLTYHGAGAFTTMSLRRPGAGPQ
;
A
#
# COMPACT_ATOMS: atom_id res chain seq x y z
N MET A 1 -4.43 8.98 8.60
CA MET A 1 -4.36 7.51 8.67
C MET A 1 -3.15 7.02 9.47
N MET A 2 -1.93 7.51 9.24
CA MET A 2 -0.78 7.11 10.07
C MET A 2 -0.88 7.50 11.54
N ALA A 3 -1.28 8.73 11.85
CA ALA A 3 -1.52 9.12 13.24
C ALA A 3 -2.56 8.21 13.92
N VAL A 4 -3.64 7.86 13.22
CA VAL A 4 -4.67 6.93 13.73
C VAL A 4 -4.09 5.54 13.97
N ALA A 5 -3.27 5.03 13.06
CA ALA A 5 -2.61 3.74 13.23
C ALA A 5 -1.72 3.74 14.47
N VAL A 6 -0.83 4.72 14.60
CA VAL A 6 0.11 4.84 15.72
C VAL A 6 -0.64 4.97 17.05
N LEU A 7 -1.61 5.88 17.14
CA LEU A 7 -2.42 6.08 18.35
C LEU A 7 -3.18 4.82 18.76
N SER A 8 -3.75 4.12 17.79
CA SER A 8 -4.55 2.92 18.05
C SER A 8 -3.68 1.71 18.42
N ILE A 9 -2.53 1.55 17.78
CA ILE A 9 -1.58 0.45 18.05
C ILE A 9 -0.93 0.62 19.42
N SER A 10 -0.65 1.87 19.83
CA SER A 10 -0.09 2.21 21.16
C SER A 10 -0.92 1.65 22.32
N ALA A 11 -2.23 1.44 22.15
CA ALA A 11 -3.10 0.85 23.16
C ALA A 11 -2.87 -0.66 23.37
N THR A 12 -2.15 -1.34 22.47
CA THR A 12 -1.98 -2.81 22.50
C THR A 12 -1.31 -3.29 23.77
N ALA A 13 -0.16 -2.70 24.14
CA ALA A 13 0.62 -3.16 25.28
C ALA A 13 -0.12 -2.97 26.63
N PRO A 14 -0.69 -1.78 26.95
CA PRO A 14 -1.47 -1.60 28.18
C PRO A 14 -2.68 -2.54 28.28
N LEU A 15 -3.45 -2.70 27.19
CA LEU A 15 -4.63 -3.57 27.18
C LEU A 15 -4.25 -5.05 27.35
N THR A 16 -3.12 -5.46 26.77
CA THR A 16 -2.60 -6.82 26.93
C THR A 16 -2.10 -7.06 28.35
N ALA A 17 -1.43 -6.08 28.95
CA ALA A 17 -0.95 -6.16 30.34
C ALA A 17 -2.10 -6.25 31.36
N ALA A 18 -3.24 -5.60 31.09
CA ALA A 18 -4.43 -5.67 31.96
C ALA A 18 -5.20 -7.00 31.88
N ALA A 19 -4.88 -7.87 30.90
CA ALA A 19 -5.54 -9.16 30.72
C ALA A 19 -4.86 -10.27 31.54
N SER A 20 -5.67 -11.07 32.22
CA SER A 20 -5.22 -12.24 32.99
C SER A 20 -5.09 -13.50 32.12
N ALA A 21 -5.71 -13.50 30.94
CA ALA A 21 -5.71 -14.65 30.04
C ALA A 21 -4.33 -15.00 29.45
N PRO A 22 -4.16 -16.26 29.00
CA PRO A 22 -2.97 -16.68 28.26
C PRO A 22 -2.72 -15.81 27.02
N ALA A 23 -1.44 -15.55 26.77
CA ALA A 23 -0.95 -14.77 25.65
C ALA A 23 -1.51 -15.21 24.28
N LEU A 24 -1.48 -16.53 24.02
CA LEU A 24 -1.98 -17.11 22.77
C LEU A 24 -3.51 -17.00 22.65
N ALA A 25 -4.24 -17.14 23.76
CA ALA A 25 -5.71 -16.97 23.77
C ALA A 25 -6.09 -15.52 23.42
N MET A 26 -5.36 -14.54 23.97
CA MET A 26 -5.54 -13.13 23.63
C MET A 26 -5.28 -12.84 22.15
N ALA A 27 -4.21 -13.41 21.58
CA ALA A 27 -3.89 -13.30 20.16
C ALA A 27 -4.99 -13.89 19.27
N PHE A 28 -5.47 -15.09 19.61
CA PHE A 28 -6.55 -15.77 18.90
C PHE A 28 -7.84 -14.93 18.93
N TRP A 29 -8.32 -14.56 20.12
CA TRP A 29 -9.58 -13.85 20.27
C TRP A 29 -9.57 -12.49 19.58
N ARG A 30 -8.45 -11.76 19.63
CA ARG A 30 -8.27 -10.51 18.90
C ARG A 30 -8.53 -10.68 17.39
N ASN A 31 -8.00 -11.73 16.78
CA ASN A 31 -8.16 -11.96 15.33
C ASN A 31 -9.52 -12.57 14.98
N ALA A 32 -10.04 -13.47 15.81
CA ALA A 32 -11.38 -14.06 15.64
C ALA A 32 -12.48 -12.99 15.72
N LEU A 33 -12.40 -12.07 16.69
CA LEU A 33 -13.33 -10.93 16.80
C LEU A 33 -13.16 -9.96 15.63
N GLY A 34 -11.93 -9.73 15.18
CA GLY A 34 -11.65 -8.93 13.98
C GLY A 34 -12.32 -9.51 12.73
N PHE A 35 -12.21 -10.81 12.50
CA PHE A 35 -12.91 -11.47 11.39
C PHE A 35 -14.43 -11.41 11.56
N THR A 36 -14.94 -11.69 12.76
CA THR A 36 -16.39 -11.71 13.05
C THR A 36 -17.04 -10.34 12.86
N THR A 37 -16.29 -9.26 13.06
CA THR A 37 -16.78 -7.89 12.84
C THR A 37 -16.58 -7.42 11.40
N LEU A 38 -15.39 -7.63 10.82
CA LEU A 38 -15.08 -7.19 9.46
C LEU A 38 -15.80 -8.00 8.38
N GLY A 39 -16.02 -9.30 8.61
CA GLY A 39 -16.67 -10.21 7.66
C GLY A 39 -18.09 -9.76 7.28
N PRO A 40 -19.02 -9.59 8.23
CA PRO A 40 -20.35 -9.06 7.96
C PRO A 40 -20.30 -7.66 7.34
N PHE A 41 -19.44 -6.77 7.83
CA PHE A 41 -19.28 -5.42 7.28
C PHE A 41 -18.86 -5.45 5.80
N LEU A 42 -17.93 -6.32 5.43
CA LEU A 42 -17.52 -6.56 4.05
C LEU A 42 -18.69 -7.10 3.21
N LEU A 43 -19.44 -8.07 3.73
CA LEU A 43 -20.59 -8.65 3.03
C LEU A 43 -21.72 -7.64 2.82
N VAL A 44 -21.93 -6.71 3.75
CA VAL A 44 -22.97 -5.67 3.65
C VAL A 44 -22.54 -4.54 2.71
N LEU A 45 -21.38 -3.92 2.92
CA LEU A 45 -20.97 -2.72 2.16
C LEU A 45 -20.33 -3.05 0.80
N ARG A 46 -19.75 -4.24 0.66
CA ARG A 46 -19.00 -4.65 -0.53
C ARG A 46 -19.45 -6.02 -1.01
N ARG A 47 -20.74 -6.36 -0.87
CA ARG A 47 -21.33 -7.63 -1.33
C ARG A 47 -20.90 -8.02 -2.74
N ARG A 48 -20.91 -7.06 -3.67
CA ARG A 48 -20.51 -7.29 -5.07
C ARG A 48 -19.03 -7.67 -5.21
N GLU A 49 -18.17 -7.18 -4.34
CA GLU A 49 -16.75 -7.54 -4.33
C GLU A 49 -16.54 -8.91 -3.69
N ALA A 50 -17.17 -9.17 -2.54
CA ALA A 50 -17.13 -10.47 -1.88
C ALA A 50 -17.72 -11.59 -2.74
N VAL A 51 -18.86 -11.37 -3.39
CA VAL A 51 -19.49 -12.33 -4.31
C VAL A 51 -18.66 -12.53 -5.56
N ARG A 52 -18.02 -11.50 -6.12
CA ARG A 52 -17.12 -11.67 -7.28
C ARG A 52 -15.88 -12.50 -6.94
N VAL A 53 -15.37 -12.40 -5.72
CA VAL A 53 -14.28 -13.24 -5.21
C VAL A 53 -14.77 -14.66 -4.92
N ALA A 54 -15.92 -14.82 -4.24
CA ALA A 54 -16.48 -16.11 -3.87
C ALA A 54 -16.98 -16.93 -5.07
N ARG A 55 -17.54 -16.28 -6.10
CA ARG A 55 -17.96 -16.93 -7.36
C ARG A 55 -16.82 -17.20 -8.33
N GLY A 56 -15.59 -16.77 -8.02
CA GLY A 56 -14.48 -16.87 -8.95
C GLY A 56 -14.67 -16.08 -10.25
N GLU A 57 -15.58 -15.09 -10.28
CA GLU A 57 -15.77 -14.19 -11.43
C GLU A 57 -14.58 -13.21 -11.56
N ARG A 58 -13.87 -12.93 -10.46
CA ARG A 58 -12.43 -12.67 -10.50
C ARG A 58 -11.74 -14.04 -10.51
N GLY A 59 -11.51 -14.56 -11.73
CA GLY A 59 -11.02 -15.92 -12.03
C GLY A 59 -10.04 -16.47 -11.00
N LEU A 60 -10.52 -17.35 -10.13
CA LEU A 60 -9.71 -18.04 -9.12
C LEU A 60 -8.54 -18.88 -9.69
N LEU A 61 -8.36 -18.97 -11.01
CA LEU A 61 -7.32 -19.79 -11.64
C LEU A 61 -6.74 -19.17 -12.94
N ARG A 62 -6.62 -17.84 -13.04
CA ARG A 62 -5.65 -17.27 -14.00
C ARG A 62 -4.30 -17.18 -13.29
N ARG A 63 -3.20 -17.64 -13.92
CA ARG A 63 -1.82 -17.59 -13.39
C ARG A 63 -1.45 -16.23 -12.75
N GLU A 64 -2.08 -15.16 -13.22
CA GLU A 64 -1.86 -13.78 -12.80
C GLU A 64 -2.38 -13.46 -11.37
N GLN A 65 -3.42 -14.13 -10.88
CA GLN A 65 -4.05 -13.82 -9.57
C GLN A 65 -3.57 -14.71 -8.41
N TRP A 66 -2.77 -15.75 -8.68
CA TRP A 66 -2.22 -16.62 -7.62
C TRP A 66 -1.16 -15.89 -6.79
N ARG A 67 -0.44 -14.92 -7.38
CA ARG A 67 0.64 -14.18 -6.70
C ARG A 67 0.09 -13.29 -5.57
N PRO A 68 -0.92 -12.43 -5.77
CA PRO A 68 -1.50 -11.65 -4.67
C PRO A 68 -2.11 -12.51 -3.56
N LEU A 69 -2.73 -13.64 -3.92
CA LEU A 69 -3.30 -14.57 -2.94
C LEU A 69 -2.20 -15.24 -2.10
N ALA A 70 -1.13 -15.72 -2.74
CA ALA A 70 0.01 -16.31 -2.05
C ALA A 70 0.71 -15.28 -1.14
N PHE A 71 0.90 -14.05 -1.61
CA PHE A 71 1.44 -12.97 -0.76
C PHE A 71 0.50 -12.63 0.39
N GLY A 72 -0.82 -12.62 0.17
CA GLY A 72 -1.79 -12.36 1.22
C GLY A 72 -1.83 -13.45 2.28
N PHE A 73 -1.77 -14.72 1.86
CA PHE A 73 -1.69 -15.85 2.78
C PHE A 73 -0.38 -15.80 3.58
N LEU A 74 0.76 -15.65 2.90
CA LEU A 74 2.06 -15.57 3.58
C LEU A 74 2.15 -14.35 4.50
N ALA A 75 1.53 -13.22 4.14
CA ALA A 75 1.40 -12.07 5.03
C ALA A 75 0.61 -12.46 6.28
N ALA A 76 -0.58 -13.04 6.13
CA ALA A 76 -1.41 -13.45 7.26
C ALA A 76 -0.71 -14.48 8.17
N THR A 77 0.04 -15.42 7.59
CA THR A 77 0.86 -16.37 8.35
C THR A 77 1.98 -15.68 9.12
N SER A 78 2.65 -14.72 8.47
CA SER A 78 3.67 -13.89 9.12
C SER A 78 3.08 -13.05 10.28
N LEU A 79 1.82 -12.60 10.15
CA LEU A 79 1.11 -11.89 11.21
C LEU A 79 0.76 -12.82 12.38
N ALA A 80 0.34 -14.06 12.10
CA ALA A 80 0.08 -15.06 13.13
C ALA A 80 1.34 -15.42 13.93
N LEU A 81 2.45 -15.66 13.21
CA LEU A 81 3.78 -15.88 13.79
C LEU A 81 4.20 -14.70 14.67
N HIS A 82 4.02 -13.47 14.19
CA HIS A 82 4.30 -12.27 14.97
C HIS A 82 3.50 -12.24 16.27
N PHE A 83 2.17 -12.40 16.22
CA PHE A 83 1.34 -12.37 17.43
C PHE A 83 1.67 -13.50 18.39
N ALA A 84 1.90 -14.72 17.89
CA ALA A 84 2.28 -15.85 18.73
C ALA A 84 3.62 -15.58 19.43
N ALA A 85 4.63 -15.12 18.69
CA ALA A 85 5.97 -14.87 19.21
C ALA A 85 5.98 -13.69 20.20
N PHE A 86 5.38 -12.54 19.84
CA PHE A 86 5.33 -11.35 20.68
C PHE A 86 4.54 -11.58 21.98
N MET A 87 3.36 -12.17 21.90
CA MET A 87 2.54 -12.36 23.09
C MET A 87 3.22 -13.36 24.04
N THR A 88 3.88 -14.40 23.50
CA THR A 88 4.64 -15.35 24.31
C THR A 88 5.89 -14.70 24.92
N SER A 89 6.64 -13.89 24.17
CA SER A 89 7.84 -13.23 24.69
C SER A 89 7.55 -12.31 25.86
N THR A 90 6.43 -11.56 25.83
CA THR A 90 6.03 -10.68 26.96
C THR A 90 5.79 -11.42 28.28
N ARG A 91 5.56 -12.74 28.24
CA ARG A 91 5.41 -13.60 29.44
C ARG A 91 6.72 -14.25 29.88
N MET A 92 7.72 -14.33 28.99
CA MET A 92 9.00 -14.98 29.25
C MET A 92 10.11 -14.00 29.66
N THR A 93 10.06 -12.78 29.12
CA THR A 93 10.97 -11.67 29.45
C THR A 93 10.18 -10.49 30.06
N SER A 94 10.79 -9.30 30.19
CA SER A 94 10.03 -8.10 30.57
C SER A 94 9.23 -7.55 29.37
N VAL A 95 8.06 -6.97 29.64
CA VAL A 95 7.23 -6.33 28.59
C VAL A 95 8.02 -5.23 27.89
N ALA A 96 8.81 -4.46 28.64
CA ALA A 96 9.69 -3.43 28.12
C ALA A 96 10.73 -4.00 27.14
N MET A 97 11.49 -5.04 27.52
CA MET A 97 12.50 -5.66 26.67
C MET A 97 11.87 -6.29 25.42
N SER A 98 10.78 -7.06 25.59
CA SER A 98 10.06 -7.66 24.46
C SER A 98 9.59 -6.60 23.46
N THR A 99 9.07 -5.47 23.95
CA THR A 99 8.59 -4.39 23.08
C THR A 99 9.75 -3.68 22.39
N ALA A 100 10.86 -3.43 23.08
CA ALA A 100 12.07 -2.84 22.52
C ALA A 100 12.68 -3.71 21.41
N LEU A 101 12.72 -5.03 21.61
CA LEU A 101 13.21 -5.98 20.60
C LEU A 101 12.26 -6.04 19.39
N VAL A 102 10.95 -6.01 19.59
CA VAL A 102 9.99 -5.90 18.48
C VAL A 102 10.11 -4.56 17.75
N ALA A 103 10.42 -3.46 18.45
CA ALA A 103 10.66 -2.15 17.84
C ALA A 103 11.87 -2.12 16.89
N THR A 104 12.70 -3.17 16.85
CA THR A 104 13.72 -3.36 15.81
C THR A 104 13.13 -3.71 14.43
N GLN A 105 11.82 -3.97 14.33
CA GLN A 105 11.08 -4.29 13.11
C GLN A 105 11.46 -3.45 11.88
N PRO A 106 11.72 -2.13 11.99
CA PRO A 106 12.07 -1.33 10.81
C PRO A 106 13.47 -1.65 10.25
N VAL A 107 14.38 -2.22 11.05
CA VAL A 107 15.68 -2.74 10.61
C VAL A 107 15.48 -3.94 9.70
N TRP A 108 14.69 -4.90 10.16
CA TRP A 108 14.33 -6.06 9.36
C TRP A 108 13.59 -5.66 8.09
N GLN A 109 12.73 -4.65 8.16
CA GLN A 109 12.06 -4.11 6.98
C GLN A 109 13.05 -3.51 5.96
N ALA A 110 14.04 -2.74 6.42
CA ALA A 110 15.09 -2.18 5.57
C ALA A 110 15.96 -3.28 4.94
N LEU A 111 16.30 -4.34 5.70
CA LEU A 111 17.02 -5.51 5.19
C LEU A 111 16.22 -6.25 4.12
N ILE A 112 14.92 -6.48 4.35
CA ILE A 112 14.03 -7.09 3.35
C ILE A 112 13.97 -6.24 2.09
N ALA A 113 13.86 -4.92 2.22
CA ALA A 113 13.87 -4.00 1.08
C ALA A 113 15.20 -4.06 0.31
N ALA A 114 16.34 -4.07 1.00
CA ALA A 114 17.66 -4.22 0.40
C ALA A 114 17.80 -5.56 -0.35
N GLY A 115 17.33 -6.67 0.23
CA GLY A 115 17.29 -7.98 -0.42
C GLY A 115 16.36 -8.04 -1.63
N GLN A 116 15.37 -7.15 -1.72
CA GLN A 116 14.52 -6.97 -2.90
C GLN A 116 15.15 -6.04 -3.96
N GLY A 117 16.39 -5.60 -3.78
CA GLY A 117 17.10 -4.70 -4.69
C GLY A 117 16.77 -3.22 -4.51
N VAL A 118 15.99 -2.85 -3.47
CA VAL A 118 15.71 -1.45 -3.15
C VAL A 118 16.93 -0.86 -2.44
N ARG A 119 17.54 0.17 -3.01
CA ARG A 119 18.67 0.87 -2.39
C ARG A 119 18.17 1.65 -1.18
N VAL A 120 18.65 1.28 0.01
CA VAL A 120 18.38 2.01 1.25
C VAL A 120 19.51 2.99 1.50
N SER A 121 19.20 4.28 1.60
CA SER A 121 20.19 5.33 1.80
C SER A 121 20.96 5.16 3.11
N ARG A 122 22.22 5.65 3.16
CA ARG A 122 23.00 5.70 4.41
C ARG A 122 22.30 6.52 5.50
N ARG A 123 21.55 7.56 5.11
CA ARG A 123 20.77 8.38 6.06
C ARG A 123 19.61 7.60 6.65
N THR A 124 18.94 6.77 5.85
CA THR A 124 17.87 5.88 6.32
C THR A 124 18.42 4.88 7.33
N TRP A 125 19.58 4.28 7.07
CA TRP A 125 20.27 3.41 8.03
C TRP A 125 20.65 4.13 9.33
N ALA A 126 21.17 5.35 9.24
CA ALA A 126 21.51 6.16 10.40
C ALA A 126 20.27 6.50 11.25
N GLY A 127 19.21 7.00 10.61
CA GLY A 127 17.95 7.33 11.31
C GLY A 127 17.28 6.11 11.93
N LEU A 128 17.34 4.96 11.26
CA LEU A 128 16.85 3.69 11.77
C LEU A 128 17.62 3.23 13.01
N THR A 129 18.95 3.26 12.94
CA THR A 129 19.82 2.91 14.08
C THR A 129 19.51 3.82 15.26
N LEU A 130 19.39 5.13 15.01
CA LEU A 130 19.06 6.12 16.03
C LEU A 130 17.72 5.83 16.69
N ALA A 131 16.69 5.53 15.89
CA ALA A 131 15.36 5.28 16.43
C ALA A 131 15.27 3.97 17.22
N VAL A 132 15.97 2.91 16.78
CA VAL A 132 16.03 1.64 17.52
C VAL A 132 16.80 1.78 18.83
N VAL A 133 17.96 2.43 18.81
CA VAL A 133 18.71 2.74 20.04
C VAL A 133 17.85 3.58 20.99
N GLY A 134 17.07 4.51 20.44
CA GLY A 134 16.12 5.32 21.20
C GLY A 134 15.03 4.50 21.87
N ALA A 135 14.43 3.54 21.14
CA ALA A 135 13.42 2.64 21.67
C ALA A 135 13.97 1.77 22.80
N VAL A 136 15.18 1.22 22.63
CA VAL A 136 15.86 0.42 23.67
C VAL A 136 16.18 1.28 24.89
N ALA A 137 16.71 2.50 24.70
CA ALA A 137 17.01 3.41 25.79
C ALA A 137 15.75 3.87 26.55
N ALA A 138 14.65 4.13 25.83
CA ALA A 138 13.37 4.54 26.42
C ALA A 138 12.68 3.41 27.20
N ALA A 139 12.83 2.16 26.74
CA ALA A 139 12.27 0.99 27.42
C ALA A 139 12.99 0.67 28.74
N GLY A 140 14.24 1.09 28.88
CA GLY A 140 15.10 0.69 29.99
C GLY A 140 15.60 -0.75 29.84
N LEU A 141 16.87 -0.97 30.21
CA LEU A 141 17.47 -2.31 30.18
C LEU A 141 17.13 -3.05 31.48
N ASP A 142 15.91 -3.57 31.60
CA ASP A 142 15.58 -4.54 32.64
C ASP A 142 15.92 -5.96 32.14
N ILE A 143 17.23 -6.26 32.16
CA ILE A 143 17.78 -7.54 31.68
C ILE A 143 17.48 -8.61 32.72
N LYS A 144 16.42 -9.37 32.50
CA LYS A 144 16.20 -10.62 33.23
C LYS A 144 17.24 -11.63 32.78
N SER A 145 17.98 -12.19 33.72
CA SER A 145 18.97 -13.24 33.45
C SER A 145 18.34 -14.63 33.57
N GLY A 146 18.66 -15.53 32.63
CA GLY A 146 18.21 -16.93 32.63
C GLY A 146 17.75 -17.44 31.26
N GLY A 147 17.70 -18.77 31.10
CA GLY A 147 17.35 -19.42 29.82
C GLY A 147 15.96 -19.06 29.30
N THR A 148 14.97 -18.91 30.20
CA THR A 148 13.61 -18.51 29.84
C THR A 148 13.56 -17.08 29.29
N ALA A 149 14.28 -16.15 29.91
CA ALA A 149 14.33 -14.76 29.46
C ALA A 149 14.99 -14.66 28.07
N LEU A 150 16.11 -15.37 27.86
CA LEU A 150 16.77 -15.44 26.57
C LEU A 150 15.86 -16.00 25.47
N MET A 151 15.11 -17.06 25.76
CA MET A 151 14.12 -17.59 24.80
C MET A 151 13.02 -16.57 24.50
N GLY A 152 12.58 -15.82 25.51
CA GLY A 152 11.65 -14.69 25.33
C GLY A 152 12.21 -13.61 24.40
N ASP A 153 13.46 -13.23 24.59
CA ASP A 153 14.13 -12.22 23.76
C ASP A 153 14.30 -12.69 22.30
N LEU A 154 14.67 -13.96 22.10
CA LEU A 154 14.74 -14.57 20.77
C LEU A 154 13.36 -14.63 20.09
N LEU A 155 12.30 -14.95 20.84
CA LEU A 155 10.93 -14.89 20.33
C LEU A 155 10.51 -13.47 19.98
N ALA A 156 10.88 -12.46 20.76
CA ALA A 156 10.59 -11.06 20.44
C ALA A 156 11.28 -10.63 19.13
N LEU A 157 12.54 -11.02 18.92
CA LEU A 157 13.26 -10.78 17.67
C LEU A 157 12.61 -11.52 16.48
N ALA A 158 12.23 -12.79 16.67
CA ALA A 158 11.48 -13.53 15.65
C ALA A 158 10.15 -12.84 15.32
N GLY A 159 9.46 -12.31 16.33
CA GLY A 159 8.26 -11.48 16.18
C GLY A 159 8.52 -10.21 15.38
N ALA A 160 9.66 -9.54 15.58
CA ALA A 160 10.07 -8.36 14.81
C ALA A 160 10.26 -8.68 13.32
N VAL A 161 10.95 -9.79 13.03
CA VAL A 161 11.16 -10.30 11.66
C VAL A 161 9.83 -10.66 11.00
N ALA A 162 8.97 -11.39 11.72
CA ALA A 162 7.66 -11.78 11.24
C ALA A 162 6.75 -10.57 10.97
N GLN A 163 6.83 -9.51 11.78
CA GLN A 163 6.10 -8.27 11.52
C GLN A 163 6.64 -7.54 10.28
N ALA A 164 7.96 -7.48 10.09
CA ALA A 164 8.57 -6.92 8.89
C ALA A 164 8.20 -7.70 7.62
N ALA A 165 8.20 -9.03 7.69
CA ALA A 165 7.73 -9.87 6.60
C ALA A 165 6.23 -9.63 6.32
N TYR A 166 5.39 -9.50 7.35
CA TYR A 166 3.98 -9.14 7.19
C TYR A 166 3.82 -7.82 6.44
N THR A 167 4.53 -6.75 6.84
CA THR A 167 4.41 -5.44 6.18
C THR A 167 4.90 -5.47 4.74
N ALA A 168 6.01 -6.15 4.45
CA ALA A 168 6.54 -6.29 3.10
C ALA A 168 5.63 -7.11 2.17
N LEU A 169 5.09 -8.23 2.67
CA LEU A 169 4.17 -9.09 1.92
C LEU A 169 2.82 -8.43 1.73
N SER A 170 2.33 -7.74 2.77
CA SER A 170 1.11 -6.93 2.70
C SER A 170 1.25 -5.86 1.63
N GLN A 171 2.35 -5.12 1.56
CA GLN A 171 2.54 -4.11 0.51
C GLN A 171 2.35 -4.70 -0.90
N LYS A 172 2.87 -5.92 -1.15
CA LYS A 172 2.70 -6.62 -2.43
C LYS A 172 1.26 -7.09 -2.65
N ALA A 173 0.61 -7.66 -1.63
CA ALA A 173 -0.77 -8.14 -1.72
C ALA A 173 -1.79 -7.00 -1.86
N ARG A 174 -1.52 -5.84 -1.23
CA ARG A 174 -2.40 -4.66 -1.18
C ARG A 174 -2.42 -3.88 -2.50
N ALA A 175 -1.53 -4.16 -3.45
CA ALA A 175 -1.51 -3.49 -4.76
C ALA A 175 -2.81 -3.71 -5.55
N ASP A 176 -3.35 -4.94 -5.49
CA ASP A 176 -4.50 -5.36 -6.32
C ASP A 176 -5.78 -5.65 -5.51
N VAL A 177 -5.72 -5.50 -4.19
CA VAL A 177 -6.78 -5.93 -3.26
C VAL A 177 -7.29 -4.75 -2.43
N SER A 178 -8.59 -4.66 -2.16
CA SER A 178 -9.18 -3.63 -1.29
C SER A 178 -8.87 -3.86 0.19
N THR A 179 -8.72 -2.79 0.98
CA THR A 179 -8.34 -2.90 2.42
C THR A 179 -9.30 -3.75 3.22
N PRO A 180 -10.63 -3.58 3.11
CA PRO A 180 -11.56 -4.38 3.89
C PRO A 180 -11.45 -5.87 3.57
N LEU A 181 -11.26 -6.24 2.29
CA LEU A 181 -11.12 -7.63 1.88
C LEU A 181 -9.82 -8.24 2.42
N PHE A 182 -8.69 -7.53 2.26
CA PHE A 182 -7.40 -7.98 2.78
C PHE A 182 -7.40 -8.12 4.30
N SER A 183 -7.94 -7.14 5.04
CA SER A 183 -7.99 -7.18 6.50
C SER A 183 -8.91 -8.29 7.01
N THR A 184 -10.04 -8.55 6.35
CA THR A 184 -10.93 -9.66 6.68
C THR A 184 -10.25 -11.00 6.45
N PHE A 185 -9.63 -11.18 5.28
CA PHE A 185 -8.89 -12.39 4.93
C PHE A 185 -7.72 -12.64 5.89
N SER A 186 -6.93 -11.60 6.19
CA SER A 186 -5.80 -11.70 7.10
C SER A 186 -6.25 -12.05 8.51
N SER A 187 -7.35 -11.45 9.00
CA SER A 187 -7.91 -11.77 10.32
C SER A 187 -8.42 -13.21 10.38
N LEU A 188 -9.02 -13.73 9.29
CA LEU A 188 -9.46 -15.11 9.19
C LEU A 188 -8.30 -16.09 9.27
N VAL A 189 -7.32 -15.96 8.37
CA VAL A 189 -6.18 -16.88 8.29
C VAL A 189 -5.36 -16.82 9.58
N CYS A 190 -5.05 -15.62 10.07
CA CYS A 190 -4.35 -15.44 11.34
C CYS A 190 -5.12 -16.08 12.51
N GLY A 191 -6.44 -15.87 12.58
CA GLY A 191 -7.29 -16.48 13.60
C GLY A 191 -7.30 -18.01 13.54
N LEU A 192 -7.35 -18.60 12.34
CA LEU A 192 -7.33 -20.06 12.16
C LEU A 192 -5.98 -20.67 12.53
N GLU A 193 -4.87 -20.05 12.14
CA GLU A 193 -3.53 -20.52 12.50
C GLU A 193 -3.28 -20.41 14.02
N LEU A 194 -3.68 -19.29 14.64
CA LEU A 194 -3.59 -19.13 16.09
C LEU A 194 -4.52 -20.08 16.84
N LEU A 195 -5.70 -20.41 16.28
CA LEU A 195 -6.57 -21.44 16.83
C LEU A 195 -5.86 -22.80 16.83
N ALA A 196 -5.25 -23.19 15.71
CA ALA A 196 -4.49 -24.43 15.61
C ALA A 196 -3.35 -24.46 16.65
N ILE A 197 -2.59 -23.36 16.81
CA ILE A 197 -1.53 -23.24 17.82
C ILE A 197 -2.10 -23.39 19.24
N CYS A 198 -3.25 -22.76 19.54
CA CYS A 198 -3.91 -22.88 20.85
C CYS A 198 -4.36 -24.31 21.14
N LEU A 199 -4.93 -25.01 20.14
CA LEU A 199 -5.38 -26.40 20.28
C LEU A 199 -4.20 -27.35 20.50
N LEU A 200 -3.11 -27.18 19.73
CA LEU A 200 -1.90 -27.99 19.85
C LEU A 200 -1.17 -27.77 21.18
N SER A 201 -1.21 -26.54 21.71
CA SER A 201 -0.58 -26.19 23.00
C SER A 201 -1.47 -26.42 24.22
N GLY A 202 -2.74 -26.83 24.04
CA GLY A 202 -3.70 -26.98 25.13
C GLY A 202 -4.06 -25.67 25.83
N THR A 203 -3.92 -24.53 25.13
CA THR A 203 -4.23 -23.21 25.71
C THR A 203 -5.74 -23.07 25.93
N PRO A 204 -6.21 -22.73 27.16
CA PRO A 204 -7.63 -22.54 27.41
C PRO A 204 -8.14 -21.29 26.69
N LEU A 205 -9.18 -21.46 25.87
CA LEU A 205 -9.82 -20.38 25.11
C LEU A 205 -11.09 -19.84 25.77
N THR A 206 -11.59 -20.51 26.80
CA THR A 206 -12.83 -20.20 27.52
C THR A 206 -12.54 -19.83 28.97
N GLY A 207 -13.55 -19.32 29.68
CA GLY A 207 -13.39 -18.92 31.09
C GLY A 207 -12.66 -17.59 31.27
N LEU A 208 -12.75 -16.71 30.27
CA LEU A 208 -12.13 -15.38 30.33
C LEU A 208 -12.87 -14.49 31.34
N ASP A 209 -12.12 -13.90 32.26
CA ASP A 209 -12.63 -12.95 33.25
C ASP A 209 -13.06 -11.61 32.61
N ARG A 210 -13.74 -10.78 33.40
CA ARG A 210 -14.26 -9.49 32.93
C ARG A 210 -13.15 -8.53 32.48
N SER A 211 -11.99 -8.58 33.14
CA SER A 211 -10.83 -7.76 32.77
C SER A 211 -10.36 -8.11 31.36
N THR A 212 -10.15 -9.41 31.09
CA THR A 212 -9.75 -9.91 29.77
C THR A 212 -10.79 -9.56 28.70
N GLN A 213 -12.09 -9.69 28.99
CA GLN A 213 -13.15 -9.35 28.04
C GLN A 213 -13.12 -7.85 27.65
N LEU A 214 -12.94 -6.96 28.62
CA LEU A 214 -12.80 -5.52 28.37
C LEU A 214 -11.51 -5.20 27.59
N SER A 215 -10.39 -5.85 27.93
CA SER A 215 -9.15 -5.74 27.17
C SER A 215 -9.32 -6.19 25.72
N LEU A 216 -10.01 -7.32 25.48
CA LEU A 216 -10.29 -7.81 24.13
C LEU A 216 -11.18 -6.86 23.34
N LEU A 217 -12.18 -6.24 23.98
CA LEU A 217 -13.00 -5.22 23.34
C LEU A 217 -12.18 -3.99 22.96
N GLY A 218 -11.30 -3.52 23.86
CA GLY A 218 -10.37 -2.43 23.57
C GLY A 218 -9.41 -2.78 22.42
N LEU A 219 -8.85 -3.99 22.43
CA LEU A 219 -7.96 -4.50 21.39
C LEU A 219 -8.67 -4.62 20.03
N LEU A 220 -9.94 -5.02 20.04
CA LEU A 220 -10.76 -5.07 18.84
C LEU A 220 -10.96 -3.67 18.26
N LEU A 221 -11.44 -2.73 19.07
CA LEU A 221 -11.81 -1.40 18.56
C LEU A 221 -10.59 -0.58 18.14
N LEU A 222 -9.55 -0.55 18.97
CA LEU A 222 -8.39 0.30 18.76
C LEU A 222 -7.37 -0.39 17.83
N PRO A 223 -6.47 -1.28 18.29
CA PRO A 223 -5.40 -1.75 17.43
C PRO A 223 -5.86 -2.69 16.31
N GLN A 224 -6.94 -3.47 16.47
CA GLN A 224 -7.39 -4.38 15.41
C GLN A 224 -8.15 -3.64 14.29
N LEU A 225 -9.21 -2.90 14.60
CA LEU A 225 -10.01 -2.23 13.58
C LEU A 225 -9.36 -0.92 13.10
N LEU A 226 -9.06 0.01 14.01
CA LEU A 226 -8.48 1.30 13.64
C LEU A 226 -6.99 1.17 13.30
N GLY A 227 -6.22 0.43 14.09
CA GLY A 227 -4.78 0.24 13.93
C GLY A 227 -4.40 -0.51 12.66
N LEU A 228 -4.64 -1.82 12.63
CA LEU A 228 -4.35 -2.67 11.47
C LEU A 228 -5.11 -2.23 10.22
N GLY A 229 -6.36 -1.76 10.36
CA GLY A 229 -7.11 -1.21 9.24
C GLY A 229 -6.43 0.01 8.60
N SER A 230 -6.01 0.98 9.41
CA SER A 230 -5.30 2.18 8.93
C SER A 230 -3.92 1.85 8.38
N MET A 231 -3.19 0.93 9.02
CA MET A 231 -1.89 0.43 8.55
C MET A 231 -2.04 -0.23 7.17
N ASN A 232 -2.97 -1.18 7.03
CA ASN A 232 -3.20 -1.88 5.76
C ASN A 232 -3.70 -0.94 4.66
N PHE A 233 -4.52 0.05 5.02
CA PHE A 233 -4.96 1.07 4.07
C PHE A 233 -3.79 1.87 3.51
N ALA A 234 -2.87 2.25 4.38
CA ALA A 234 -1.80 3.14 4.03
C ALA A 234 -0.60 2.39 3.42
N LEU A 235 -0.39 1.09 3.73
CA LEU A 235 0.54 0.22 3.00
C LEU A 235 0.22 0.09 1.51
N GLY A 236 -1.04 0.33 1.12
CA GLY A 236 -1.41 0.43 -0.30
C GLY A 236 -0.98 1.75 -0.97
N ARG A 237 -0.42 2.71 -0.22
CA ARG A 237 -0.08 4.07 -0.69
C ARG A 237 1.30 4.55 -0.26
N THR A 238 2.01 3.80 0.58
CA THR A 238 3.27 4.21 1.18
C THR A 238 4.16 2.98 1.33
N SER A 239 5.48 3.18 1.26
CA SER A 239 6.44 2.08 1.41
C SER A 239 6.37 1.45 2.81
N ALA A 240 6.56 0.14 2.89
CA ALA A 240 6.60 -0.59 4.16
C ALA A 240 7.75 -0.09 5.06
N THR A 241 8.87 0.36 4.49
CA THR A 241 9.97 0.97 5.25
C THR A 241 9.53 2.24 5.96
N THR A 242 8.88 3.17 5.24
CA THR A 242 8.35 4.41 5.82
C THR A 242 7.31 4.10 6.90
N MET A 243 6.42 3.12 6.66
CA MET A 243 5.44 2.71 7.67
C MET A 243 6.05 2.18 8.94
N SER A 244 7.01 1.27 8.80
CA SER A 244 7.67 0.63 9.93
C SER A 244 8.38 1.67 10.80
N VAL A 245 9.05 2.63 10.16
CA VAL A 245 9.72 3.71 10.90
C VAL A 245 8.71 4.66 11.56
N LEU A 246 7.59 4.98 10.91
CA LEU A 246 6.54 5.80 11.55
C LEU A 246 5.89 5.07 12.74
N LEU A 247 5.80 3.74 12.72
CA LEU A 247 5.29 2.95 13.85
C LEU A 247 6.16 3.11 15.12
N LEU A 248 7.47 3.37 15.01
CA LEU A 248 8.31 3.64 16.18
C LEU A 248 7.82 4.83 17.01
N LEU A 249 7.08 5.77 16.40
CA LEU A 249 6.45 6.88 17.12
C LEU A 249 5.38 6.42 18.12
N GLU A 250 4.96 5.15 18.11
CA GLU A 250 4.03 4.64 19.12
C GLU A 250 4.60 4.79 20.53
N THR A 251 5.92 4.63 20.70
CA THR A 251 6.56 4.69 22.03
C THR A 251 6.46 6.09 22.65
N PRO A 252 6.90 7.18 21.98
CA PRO A 252 6.72 8.53 22.50
C PRO A 252 5.24 8.95 22.59
N VAL A 253 4.39 8.50 21.66
CA VAL A 253 2.95 8.80 21.70
C VAL A 253 2.29 8.13 22.91
N ALA A 254 2.62 6.87 23.19
CA ALA A 254 2.12 6.14 24.36
C ALA A 254 2.59 6.79 25.67
N ALA A 255 3.86 7.17 25.76
CA ALA A 255 4.40 7.86 26.94
C ALA A 255 3.69 9.20 27.20
N LEU A 256 3.46 10.00 26.15
CA LEU A 256 2.73 11.27 26.26
C LEU A 256 1.26 11.06 26.63
N ALA A 257 0.61 10.03 26.06
CA ALA A 257 -0.77 9.68 26.38
C ALA A 257 -0.91 9.22 27.84
N ALA A 258 0.02 8.41 28.36
CA ALA A 258 0.04 8.00 29.75
C ALA A 258 0.21 9.20 30.70
N TRP A 259 1.10 10.13 30.35
CA TRP A 259 1.27 11.37 31.12
C TRP A 259 0.01 12.25 31.13
N TRP A 260 -0.59 12.48 29.97
CA TRP A 260 -1.74 13.36 29.83
C TRP A 260 -3.03 12.76 30.43
N LEU A 261 -3.31 11.49 30.14
CA LEU A 261 -4.59 10.85 30.48
C LEU A 261 -4.56 10.18 31.85
N MET A 262 -3.41 9.66 32.27
CA MET A 262 -3.28 8.90 33.53
C MET A 262 -2.52 9.67 34.61
N GLY A 263 -2.00 10.87 34.29
CA GLY A 263 -1.19 11.65 35.23
C GLY A 263 0.14 10.98 35.60
N GLN A 264 0.59 9.98 34.84
CA GLN A 264 1.84 9.27 35.11
C GLN A 264 3.03 10.14 34.71
N SER A 265 3.97 10.36 35.63
CA SER A 265 5.22 11.06 35.29
C SER A 265 6.01 10.25 34.27
N ILE A 266 6.46 10.89 33.19
CA ILE A 266 7.46 10.32 32.30
C ILE A 266 8.77 10.26 33.07
N GLU A 267 9.34 9.06 33.19
CA GLU A 267 10.62 8.88 33.87
C GLU A 267 11.71 9.67 33.14
N ALA A 268 12.48 10.46 33.89
CA ALA A 268 13.52 11.30 33.31
C ALA A 268 14.58 10.48 32.54
N ALA A 269 14.81 9.23 32.96
CA ALA A 269 15.70 8.29 32.27
C ALA A 269 15.20 7.87 30.88
N ALA A 270 13.89 7.88 30.63
CA ALA A 270 13.32 7.52 29.34
C ALA A 270 13.37 8.67 28.31
N MET A 271 13.46 9.92 28.77
CA MET A 271 13.41 11.11 27.91
C MET A 271 14.46 11.12 26.77
N PRO A 272 15.75 10.82 27.03
CA PRO A 272 16.75 10.77 25.96
C PRO A 272 16.38 9.75 24.88
N GLY A 273 15.87 8.57 25.27
CA GLY A 273 15.42 7.54 24.35
C GLY A 273 14.25 8.00 23.49
N LEU A 274 13.24 8.62 24.09
CA LEU A 274 12.08 9.17 23.37
C LEU A 274 12.47 10.24 22.34
N LEU A 275 13.40 11.13 22.72
CA LEU A 275 13.94 12.13 21.80
C LEU A 275 14.70 11.48 20.64
N LEU A 276 15.49 10.46 20.93
CA LEU A 276 16.28 9.73 19.94
C LEU A 276 15.39 9.02 18.90
N ILE A 277 14.24 8.47 19.33
CA ILE A 277 13.19 7.94 18.44
C ILE A 277 12.71 9.03 17.48
N ILE A 278 12.31 10.20 18.01
CA ILE A 278 11.78 11.31 17.20
C ILE A 278 12.81 11.78 16.18
N VAL A 279 14.07 11.97 16.58
CA VAL A 279 15.15 12.38 15.69
C VAL A 279 15.39 11.32 14.61
N GLY A 280 15.47 10.03 14.99
CA GLY A 280 15.70 8.94 14.04
C GLY A 280 14.59 8.81 13.00
N VAL A 281 13.33 8.90 13.43
CA VAL A 281 12.17 8.91 12.52
C VAL A 281 12.22 10.12 11.59
N THR A 282 12.55 11.31 12.11
CA THR A 282 12.67 12.54 11.32
C THR A 282 13.74 12.41 10.23
N VAL A 283 14.90 11.84 10.56
CA VAL A 283 15.99 11.59 9.60
C VAL A 283 15.53 10.65 8.48
N VAL A 284 14.80 9.58 8.80
CA VAL A 284 14.28 8.65 7.79
C VAL A 284 13.25 9.33 6.89
N VAL A 285 12.26 10.02 7.46
CA VAL A 285 11.17 10.66 6.71
C VAL A 285 11.72 11.75 5.78
N THR A 286 12.67 12.56 6.27
CA THR A 286 13.31 13.61 5.45
C THR A 286 14.25 13.06 4.38
N SER A 287 14.89 11.90 4.63
CA SER A 287 15.72 11.22 3.62
C SER A 287 14.92 10.66 2.45
N GLY A 288 13.71 10.14 2.70
CA GLY A 288 12.86 9.55 1.66
C GLY A 288 12.33 10.55 0.63
N ASN A 289 12.11 11.81 1.03
CA ASN A 289 11.67 12.87 0.13
C ASN A 289 12.77 13.32 -0.85
N GLN A 290 14.05 13.22 -0.49
CA GLN A 290 15.15 13.56 -1.40
C GLN A 290 15.36 12.50 -2.49
N GLU A 291 15.06 11.23 -2.22
CA GLU A 291 15.21 10.15 -3.20
C GLU A 291 14.08 10.13 -4.23
N GLN A 292 12.88 10.56 -3.86
CA GLN A 292 11.77 10.76 -4.81
C GLN A 292 11.90 12.06 -5.61
N GLY A 293 12.60 13.06 -5.06
CA GLY A 293 12.86 14.36 -5.66
C GLY A 293 14.13 14.44 -6.52
N ALA A 294 14.84 13.34 -6.77
CA ALA A 294 15.85 13.27 -7.81
C ALA A 294 15.15 12.95 -9.14
N PRO A 295 14.78 13.95 -9.96
CA PRO A 295 14.27 13.67 -11.28
C PRO A 295 15.32 12.88 -12.06
N LEU A 296 14.84 12.09 -13.00
CA LEU A 296 15.54 11.47 -14.13
C LEU A 296 16.30 12.51 -14.97
N ARG A 297 17.18 13.32 -14.38
CA ARG A 297 17.93 14.41 -15.02
C ARG A 297 19.33 14.00 -15.45
N SER A 298 19.77 12.78 -15.14
CA SER A 298 21.14 12.31 -15.46
C SER A 298 21.21 11.08 -16.37
N ARG A 299 20.11 10.65 -17.01
CA ARG A 299 20.13 9.57 -18.02
C ARG A 299 19.49 9.92 -19.37
N HIS A 300 19.13 11.18 -19.59
CA HIS A 300 18.65 11.69 -20.88
C HIS A 300 19.42 12.92 -21.35
N ARG A 301 20.69 13.04 -20.94
CA ARG A 301 21.59 14.09 -21.41
C ARG A 301 22.90 13.54 -21.94
N GLU A 302 22.82 12.46 -22.72
CA GLU A 302 23.98 12.02 -23.50
C GLU A 302 23.66 11.26 -24.79
N GLU A 303 22.39 11.15 -25.22
CA GLU A 303 22.11 10.51 -26.51
C GLU A 303 20.95 11.19 -27.25
N SER A 304 21.27 11.65 -28.47
CA SER A 304 20.43 12.24 -29.53
C SER A 304 20.00 13.72 -29.42
N SER A 305 20.67 14.57 -30.22
CA SER A 305 20.16 15.86 -30.71
C SER A 305 19.23 15.58 -31.92
N PRO A 306 17.99 16.11 -32.01
CA PRO A 306 17.11 15.81 -33.15
C PRO A 306 17.24 16.75 -34.35
N TYR A 307 18.17 17.71 -34.37
CA TYR A 307 18.27 18.66 -35.49
C TYR A 307 19.48 18.38 -36.39
N PRO A 308 19.27 18.07 -37.69
CA PRO A 308 20.31 18.23 -38.69
C PRO A 308 20.62 19.73 -38.84
N GLY A 309 21.91 20.07 -38.87
CA GLY A 309 22.39 21.43 -39.09
C GLY A 309 21.95 22.00 -40.45
N TYR A 310 21.80 23.32 -40.47
CA TYR A 310 21.62 24.18 -41.63
C TYR A 310 22.21 23.61 -42.94
N ALA A 311 21.37 23.43 -43.96
CA ALA A 311 21.81 23.31 -45.35
C ALA A 311 21.93 24.71 -45.97
N PRO A 312 22.99 25.03 -46.75
CA PRO A 312 23.13 26.32 -47.42
C PRO A 312 22.18 26.40 -48.64
N TYR A 313 21.57 27.57 -48.85
CA TYR A 313 20.79 27.91 -50.05
C TYR A 313 21.61 27.71 -51.35
N PRO A 314 21.03 27.13 -52.42
CA PRO A 314 21.50 27.37 -53.77
C PRO A 314 20.71 28.53 -54.43
N PRO A 315 21.33 29.35 -55.28
CA PRO A 315 20.66 30.47 -55.93
C PRO A 315 20.20 30.14 -57.37
N HIS A 316 19.14 30.83 -57.79
CA HIS A 316 18.65 31.06 -59.17
C HIS A 316 17.95 29.92 -59.95
N LEU A 317 16.67 30.16 -60.28
CA LEU A 317 15.93 29.54 -61.37
C LEU A 317 16.23 30.25 -62.70
N PRO A 318 16.45 29.54 -63.81
CA PRO A 318 16.21 30.07 -65.15
C PRO A 318 14.83 29.62 -65.67
N SER A 319 14.15 30.55 -66.33
CA SER A 319 12.90 30.37 -67.05
C SER A 319 13.11 29.70 -68.40
N THR A 320 12.17 28.85 -68.84
CA THR A 320 11.95 28.60 -70.28
C THR A 320 10.49 28.29 -70.59
N ASN A 321 9.97 29.05 -71.55
CA ASN A 321 8.72 28.87 -72.29
C ASN A 321 8.69 27.57 -73.10
N GLY A 322 7.50 27.00 -73.33
CA GLY A 322 7.22 26.06 -74.42
C GLY A 322 6.27 24.91 -74.06
N ALA A 323 5.05 24.92 -74.61
CA ALA A 323 4.10 23.80 -74.62
C ALA A 323 4.43 22.80 -75.77
N PRO A 324 3.59 21.78 -76.04
CA PRO A 324 3.42 20.50 -75.34
C PRO A 324 3.71 19.29 -76.25
N THR A 325 3.84 18.06 -75.75
CA THR A 325 3.56 16.84 -76.56
C THR A 325 3.29 15.59 -75.71
N ALA A 326 2.10 15.02 -75.96
CA ALA A 326 1.73 13.60 -76.12
C ALA A 326 2.10 12.55 -75.04
N GLY A 327 1.05 11.93 -74.48
CA GLY A 327 1.11 10.67 -73.75
C GLY A 327 -0.18 10.36 -73.01
N GLU A 328 -1.24 10.01 -73.76
CA GLU A 328 -2.51 9.47 -73.26
C GLU A 328 -2.31 8.23 -72.38
N TRP A 329 -3.04 8.12 -71.26
CA TRP A 329 -3.76 6.90 -70.85
C TRP A 329 -4.90 7.30 -69.90
N GLU A 330 -6.10 7.30 -70.47
CA GLU A 330 -7.39 7.53 -69.83
C GLU A 330 -7.88 6.21 -69.21
N TYR A 331 -8.15 6.18 -67.89
CA TYR A 331 -8.84 5.05 -67.25
C TYR A 331 -10.29 5.40 -66.97
N SER A 332 -11.16 4.71 -67.71
CA SER A 332 -12.61 4.77 -67.67
C SER A 332 -13.17 3.98 -66.47
N LEU A 333 -14.14 4.58 -65.76
CA LEU A 333 -14.97 3.93 -64.74
C LEU A 333 -16.22 3.31 -65.39
N PRO A 334 -16.53 2.01 -65.19
CA PRO A 334 -17.86 1.50 -65.47
C PRO A 334 -18.76 1.65 -64.24
N ALA A 335 -19.80 2.47 -64.38
CA ALA A 335 -20.92 2.56 -63.47
C ALA A 335 -21.82 1.31 -63.59
N ARG A 336 -22.40 0.90 -62.44
CA ARG A 336 -23.44 -0.13 -62.23
C ARG A 336 -22.99 -1.59 -62.28
N ALA A 337 -22.69 -2.14 -61.09
CA ALA A 337 -23.32 -3.36 -60.56
C ALA A 337 -22.54 -3.80 -59.30
N LEU A 338 -23.04 -3.46 -58.11
CA LEU A 338 -23.00 -4.30 -56.91
C LEU A 338 -23.77 -3.57 -55.80
N VAL A 339 -25.09 -3.69 -55.85
CA VAL A 339 -25.96 -3.49 -54.70
C VAL A 339 -26.56 -4.86 -54.45
N ASP A 340 -26.17 -5.51 -53.36
CA ASP A 340 -27.05 -6.31 -52.49
C ASP A 340 -26.19 -7.08 -51.46
N ASP A 341 -26.74 -7.18 -50.24
CA ASP A 341 -26.21 -7.80 -49.01
C ASP A 341 -25.13 -7.07 -48.19
N TRP A 342 -25.59 -6.13 -47.35
CA TRP A 342 -24.95 -5.83 -46.07
C TRP A 342 -25.97 -5.84 -44.94
N PRO A 343 -25.71 -6.49 -43.79
CA PRO A 343 -26.65 -6.55 -42.68
C PRO A 343 -26.90 -5.17 -42.06
N THR A 344 -28.18 -4.86 -41.82
CA THR A 344 -28.65 -3.58 -41.29
C THR A 344 -28.10 -3.28 -39.89
N PRO A 345 -27.58 -2.07 -39.62
CA PRO A 345 -27.19 -1.68 -38.26
C PRO A 345 -28.44 -1.44 -37.38
N PRO A 346 -28.39 -1.75 -36.06
CA PRO A 346 -29.52 -1.54 -35.18
C PRO A 346 -29.84 -0.04 -35.02
N ARG A 347 -31.13 0.30 -35.02
CA ARG A 347 -31.63 1.69 -34.91
C ARG A 347 -31.16 2.37 -33.61
N PRO A 348 -30.66 3.62 -33.65
CA PRO A 348 -30.36 4.38 -32.43
C PRO A 348 -31.67 4.79 -31.72
N GLN A 349 -31.75 4.55 -30.41
CA GLN A 349 -32.77 5.13 -29.54
C GLN A 349 -32.46 6.62 -29.29
N PRO A 350 -33.46 7.52 -29.29
CA PRO A 350 -33.22 8.95 -29.06
C PRO A 350 -33.03 9.23 -27.56
N LEU A 351 -31.82 9.64 -27.16
CA LEU A 351 -31.53 10.22 -25.84
C LEU A 351 -31.30 11.73 -26.00
N GLY A 352 -31.96 12.48 -25.13
CA GLY A 352 -32.30 13.90 -25.30
C GLY A 352 -31.17 14.91 -25.40
N ASN A 353 -31.51 16.03 -26.02
CA ASN A 353 -30.73 17.25 -26.14
C ASN A 353 -30.38 17.83 -24.76
N ARG A 354 -29.10 17.76 -24.37
CA ARG A 354 -28.37 18.77 -23.57
C ARG A 354 -26.90 18.36 -23.43
N ALA A 355 -26.08 18.71 -24.42
CA ALA A 355 -24.64 18.86 -24.25
C ALA A 355 -24.34 20.36 -24.36
N GLY A 356 -24.01 20.99 -23.24
CA GLY A 356 -23.64 22.41 -23.19
C GLY A 356 -22.24 22.62 -23.76
N TRP A 357 -22.07 23.73 -24.47
CA TRP A 357 -20.79 24.20 -25.00
C TRP A 357 -19.90 24.70 -23.85
N ASP A 358 -18.67 24.18 -23.71
CA ASP A 358 -17.67 24.66 -22.74
C ASP A 358 -16.65 25.55 -23.47
N PRO A 359 -16.58 26.87 -23.17
CA PRO A 359 -15.76 27.84 -23.90
C PRO A 359 -14.25 27.78 -23.59
N ARG A 360 -13.72 26.64 -23.10
CA ARG A 360 -12.31 26.49 -22.68
C ARG A 360 -11.48 25.57 -23.58
N VAL A 361 -11.97 25.26 -24.78
CA VAL A 361 -11.25 24.47 -25.79
C VAL A 361 -10.76 25.40 -26.89
N ASP A 362 -9.48 25.76 -26.84
CA ASP A 362 -8.80 26.43 -27.95
C ASP A 362 -8.47 25.39 -29.03
N TRP A 363 -9.05 25.55 -30.22
CA TRP A 363 -8.68 24.76 -31.38
C TRP A 363 -7.41 25.34 -32.00
N ALA A 364 -6.35 24.54 -32.05
CA ALA A 364 -5.25 24.79 -32.98
C ALA A 364 -5.75 24.47 -34.41
N GLY A 365 -5.69 25.47 -35.30
CA GLY A 365 -5.95 25.27 -36.73
C GLY A 365 -4.95 24.29 -37.35
N LEU A 366 -5.42 23.46 -38.28
CA LEU A 366 -4.60 22.47 -38.99
C LEU A 366 -4.45 22.90 -40.44
N ASP A 367 -3.20 23.11 -40.86
CA ASP A 367 -2.79 23.07 -42.27
C ASP A 367 -2.24 21.67 -42.61
N GLU A 368 -2.29 21.33 -43.90
CA GLU A 368 -2.40 19.98 -44.48
C GLU A 368 -1.20 19.02 -44.30
N TYR A 369 -0.18 19.36 -43.51
CA TYR A 369 0.99 18.50 -43.31
C TYR A 369 1.51 18.56 -41.87
N ASP A 370 0.80 17.95 -40.91
CA ASP A 370 1.43 17.38 -39.71
C ASP A 370 0.47 16.48 -38.92
N SER A 371 1.00 15.39 -38.34
CA SER A 371 0.23 14.42 -37.57
C SER A 371 -0.32 15.04 -36.28
N PRO A 372 -1.62 14.91 -35.94
CA PRO A 372 -2.17 15.63 -34.79
C PRO A 372 -1.66 15.03 -33.48
N THR A 373 -0.85 15.81 -32.75
CA THR A 373 -0.50 15.51 -31.36
C THR A 373 -1.57 16.12 -30.45
N ILE A 374 -2.38 15.28 -29.81
CA ILE A 374 -3.38 15.71 -28.83
C ILE A 374 -2.71 15.74 -27.45
N THR A 375 -2.54 16.93 -26.87
CA THR A 375 -2.04 17.09 -25.49
C THR A 375 -3.23 17.14 -24.52
N LEU A 376 -3.37 16.11 -23.68
CA LEU A 376 -4.36 16.05 -22.61
C LEU A 376 -3.70 16.35 -21.26
N THR A 377 -3.98 17.52 -20.69
CA THR A 377 -3.48 17.90 -19.36
C THR A 377 -4.51 17.48 -18.30
N TYR A 378 -4.17 16.48 -17.48
CA TYR A 378 -5.07 15.95 -16.44
C TYR A 378 -4.76 16.52 -15.05
N HIS A 379 -5.77 17.06 -14.38
CA HIS A 379 -5.73 17.46 -12.97
C HIS A 379 -6.86 16.77 -12.19
N GLY A 380 -6.59 15.62 -11.57
CA GLY A 380 -7.33 15.16 -10.38
C GLY A 380 -8.54 14.22 -10.56
N ALA A 381 -8.74 13.42 -9.51
CA ALA A 381 -9.35 12.08 -9.41
C ALA A 381 -10.78 11.85 -9.97
N GLY A 382 -10.90 10.90 -10.91
CA GLY A 382 -12.17 10.29 -11.34
C GLY A 382 -11.93 9.15 -12.34
N ALA A 383 -12.71 8.06 -12.27
CA ALA A 383 -12.56 6.88 -13.13
C ALA A 383 -13.39 7.02 -14.42
N PHE A 384 -12.79 6.71 -15.58
CA PHE A 384 -13.42 6.85 -16.89
C PHE A 384 -14.49 5.77 -17.16
N THR A 385 -15.58 6.20 -17.81
CA THR A 385 -16.36 5.37 -18.74
C THR A 385 -15.97 5.84 -20.14
N THR A 386 -15.59 4.90 -21.00
CA THR A 386 -15.11 5.02 -22.40
C THR A 386 -15.41 6.32 -23.15
N MET A 387 -14.37 6.95 -23.72
CA MET A 387 -14.47 8.12 -24.61
C MET A 387 -14.31 7.66 -26.07
N SER A 388 -15.31 7.88 -26.91
CA SER A 388 -15.25 7.56 -28.35
C SER A 388 -14.98 8.81 -29.17
N LEU A 389 -13.86 8.84 -29.90
CA LEU A 389 -13.57 9.89 -30.89
C LEU A 389 -14.32 9.58 -32.19
N ARG A 390 -15.17 10.51 -32.66
CA ARG A 390 -15.80 10.45 -33.98
C ARG A 390 -15.20 11.54 -34.86
N ARG A 391 -14.74 11.18 -36.06
CA ARG A 391 -14.29 12.14 -37.10
C ARG A 391 -15.45 13.09 -37.46
N PRO A 392 -15.27 14.42 -37.44
CA PRO A 392 -16.22 15.34 -38.02
C PRO A 392 -15.97 15.44 -39.53
N GLY A 393 -16.95 15.05 -40.36
CA GLY A 393 -16.84 15.20 -41.82
C GLY A 393 -17.73 14.26 -42.62
N ALA A 394 -19.03 14.51 -42.61
CA ALA A 394 -19.92 14.24 -43.75
C ALA A 394 -21.17 15.11 -43.53
N GLY A 395 -21.19 16.29 -44.17
CA GLY A 395 -22.42 17.09 -44.26
C GLY A 395 -23.46 16.36 -45.11
N PRO A 396 -24.75 16.74 -45.00
CA PRO A 396 -25.81 16.16 -45.81
C PRO A 396 -25.63 16.57 -47.29
N GLN A 397 -25.68 15.58 -48.20
CA GLN A 397 -26.21 15.77 -49.55
C GLN A 397 -27.60 15.16 -49.60
#